data_AF-A0A101W222-F1
#
_entry.id   AF-A0A101W222-F1
#
_cell.length_a   1.000
_cell.length_b   1.000
_cell.length_c   1.000
_cell.angle_alpha   90.00
_cell.angle_beta   90.00
_cell.angle_gamma   90.00
#
_symmetry.space_group_name_H-M   'P 1'
#
loop_
_entity.id
_entity.type
_entity.pdbx_description
1 polymer ?
#
loop_
_entity_poly.entity_id
_entity_poly.type
_entity_poly.pdbx_seq_one_letter_code
_entity_poly.pdbx_strand_id
1 'polypeptide(L)'
;MNHFLRIFFILSLFLVSCSDDNEIDRAYQAKETISLKKNTTATIQSKSTSSEQIELLNDPIFQTGFNVLEPTTGVIQGSLQYTSANGSPQWNLTQWYSSSSIYGSSPTILSSGSYQFADSNKAITIGPSTSSDGNLIFALNGFNDFNGVYRGASDPFPHLLADQRIADPDGWLGTSTPFIGEMSSLDFSIDALLQYHVRNQLSGYDPAIHALQYNCVFLIQNLRQGNSGYGKNMYFMSTLFDDRYPVPSQNIQIDLFTGKFIYDVGLIPFSSTGLTVGTWKTISGDLLPLIKNALNEAWGRGILTESTLLSDYKVSMFTTGFECSGLNIGTMQIKNLILTAHQTVDYDLNVYNTVNIGNDIWMVENFKSTHFNDGSPITINYHPNDPTHIYGPSYSWNDIVKPSFVPAGWHVATDVEWQALYDYVAGDGNKLKETGTDHWNTANGTNETGFTAFGSAHIYGAALKAEGTWWAATENDAINGLRWSIFDNGGMWRGANDKNMFFPVRLVKNK
;
A
#
# COMPACT_ATOMS: atom_id res chain seq x y z
N MET A 1 35.57 -30.43 -56.56
CA MET A 1 36.96 -29.95 -56.73
C MET A 1 37.28 -29.08 -55.54
N ASN A 2 37.72 -29.71 -54.45
CA ASN A 2 39.11 -30.05 -54.10
C ASN A 2 39.65 -28.93 -53.19
N HIS A 3 39.63 -29.14 -51.86
CA HIS A 3 40.65 -29.85 -51.06
C HIS A 3 41.94 -29.00 -50.92
N PHE A 4 42.72 -28.97 -49.84
CA PHE A 4 43.15 -29.88 -48.75
C PHE A 4 43.56 -28.95 -47.57
N LEU A 5 43.37 -29.19 -46.26
CA LEU A 5 43.72 -30.30 -45.35
C LEU A 5 45.23 -30.48 -45.07
N ARG A 6 45.60 -30.40 -43.78
CA ARG A 6 46.60 -31.19 -42.98
C ARG A 6 47.05 -30.32 -41.78
N ILE A 7 46.79 -30.61 -40.50
CA ILE A 7 46.94 -31.79 -39.61
C ILE A 7 48.39 -32.20 -39.32
N PHE A 8 48.70 -32.26 -38.00
CA PHE A 8 49.51 -33.21 -37.19
C PHE A 8 50.62 -32.51 -36.38
N PHE A 9 51.05 -32.89 -35.17
CA PHE A 9 50.59 -33.65 -33.98
C PHE A 9 51.84 -33.76 -33.06
N ILE A 10 51.73 -34.50 -31.94
CA ILE A 10 52.78 -35.04 -31.03
C ILE A 10 52.96 -34.16 -29.77
N LEU A 11 52.57 -34.51 -28.55
CA LEU A 11 52.43 -35.77 -27.77
C LEU A 11 53.74 -36.36 -27.20
N SER A 12 53.95 -36.21 -25.89
CA SER A 12 54.56 -37.20 -24.96
C SER A 12 54.48 -36.62 -23.54
N LEU A 13 53.77 -37.18 -22.54
CA LEU A 13 53.70 -38.48 -21.84
C LEU A 13 54.82 -38.75 -20.81
N PHE A 14 54.40 -39.50 -19.77
CA PHE A 14 55.11 -40.27 -18.73
C PHE A 14 55.10 -39.69 -17.30
N LEU A 15 54.76 -40.41 -16.22
CA LEU A 15 54.03 -41.67 -15.95
C LEU A 15 54.10 -41.93 -14.40
N VAL A 16 53.17 -42.74 -13.86
CA VAL A 16 53.36 -43.75 -12.76
C VAL A 16 53.45 -43.23 -11.30
N SER A 17 52.81 -43.82 -10.27
CA SER A 17 51.90 -44.98 -10.11
C SER A 17 51.27 -45.05 -8.69
N CYS A 18 50.23 -45.90 -8.58
CA CYS A 18 49.68 -46.73 -7.48
C CYS A 18 50.45 -46.82 -6.14
N SER A 19 49.83 -47.09 -4.99
CA SER A 19 48.97 -48.23 -4.61
C SER A 19 48.41 -48.01 -3.18
N ASP A 20 47.13 -48.22 -2.87
CA ASP A 20 46.47 -49.45 -2.34
C ASP A 20 46.07 -49.31 -0.85
N ASP A 21 44.78 -49.55 -0.64
CA ASP A 21 44.12 -50.36 0.41
C ASP A 21 44.14 -50.05 1.93
N ASN A 22 42.90 -50.01 2.40
CA ASN A 22 42.32 -50.61 3.61
C ASN A 22 42.26 -49.83 4.94
N GLU A 23 41.00 -49.71 5.36
CA GLU A 23 40.46 -49.41 6.70
C GLU A 23 41.18 -50.17 7.82
N ILE A 24 41.56 -49.46 8.89
CA ILE A 24 41.40 -49.93 10.28
C ILE A 24 41.00 -48.74 11.18
N ASP A 25 40.05 -49.08 12.04
CA ASP A 25 39.19 -48.37 12.98
C ASP A 25 39.87 -47.53 14.10
N ARG A 26 39.12 -46.51 14.54
CA ARG A 26 39.08 -45.87 15.89
C ARG A 26 40.40 -45.39 16.55
N ALA A 27 40.47 -44.08 16.86
CA ALA A 27 39.97 -43.55 18.13
C ALA A 27 40.37 -42.06 18.34
N TYR A 28 39.51 -41.32 19.05
CA TYR A 28 39.75 -40.02 19.70
C TYR A 28 39.98 -38.79 18.80
N GLN A 29 38.89 -38.20 18.32
CA GLN A 29 38.82 -36.75 18.11
C GLN A 29 38.06 -36.08 19.26
N ALA A 30 38.79 -35.32 20.06
CA ALA A 30 38.24 -34.28 20.93
C ALA A 30 39.19 -33.08 20.86
N LYS A 31 38.86 -32.10 20.02
CA LYS A 31 38.80 -30.67 20.38
C LYS A 31 38.60 -29.79 19.14
N GLU A 32 37.71 -28.82 19.33
CA GLU A 32 37.58 -27.55 18.60
C GLU A 32 36.90 -27.57 17.22
N THR A 33 35.57 -27.47 17.24
CA THR A 33 34.83 -26.67 16.25
C THR A 33 33.64 -25.99 16.96
N ILE A 34 33.81 -24.71 17.27
CA ILE A 34 32.78 -23.72 17.63
C ILE A 34 32.61 -22.89 16.35
N SER A 35 31.45 -22.59 15.77
CA SER A 35 30.04 -22.63 16.14
C SER A 35 29.25 -22.65 14.83
N LEU A 36 28.28 -23.54 14.66
CA LEU A 36 27.17 -23.45 13.69
C LEU A 36 26.29 -24.71 13.82
N LYS A 37 25.44 -24.80 14.85
CA LYS A 37 24.24 -25.64 14.80
C LYS A 37 23.10 -25.01 15.61
N LYS A 38 22.04 -24.71 14.87
CA LYS A 38 20.62 -24.60 15.24
C LYS A 38 20.29 -25.10 16.66
N ASN A 39 19.94 -24.16 17.53
CA ASN A 39 18.98 -24.43 18.60
C ASN A 39 17.58 -24.32 18.01
N THR A 40 17.01 -25.47 17.63
CA THR A 40 15.55 -25.60 17.47
C THR A 40 14.99 -25.88 18.86
N THR A 41 14.85 -24.84 19.67
CA THR A 41 13.91 -24.86 20.79
C THR A 41 12.67 -24.18 20.22
N ALA A 42 11.63 -24.97 19.91
CA ALA A 42 10.33 -24.45 19.59
C ALA A 42 9.79 -23.76 20.86
N THR A 43 10.13 -22.49 21.02
CA THR A 43 9.35 -21.59 21.84
C THR A 43 8.01 -21.50 21.14
N ILE A 44 6.95 -22.03 21.76
CA ILE A 44 5.59 -21.66 21.41
C ILE A 44 5.50 -20.18 21.74
N GLN A 45 5.88 -19.34 20.79
CA GLN A 45 5.45 -17.96 20.76
C GLN A 45 3.93 -18.05 20.70
N SER A 46 3.26 -17.56 21.75
CA SER A 46 1.91 -17.05 21.60
C SER A 46 1.94 -16.12 20.40
N LYS A 47 1.34 -16.53 19.29
CA LYS A 47 1.20 -15.75 18.07
C LYS A 47 0.22 -14.62 18.38
N SER A 48 0.69 -13.62 19.13
CA SER A 48 -0.07 -12.42 19.44
C SER A 48 -0.10 -11.58 18.17
N THR A 49 -1.32 -11.38 17.67
CA THR A 49 -1.73 -10.43 16.60
C THR A 49 -1.12 -10.66 15.22
N SER A 50 -1.86 -11.31 14.32
CA SER A 50 -1.54 -11.37 12.89
C SER A 50 -2.02 -10.09 12.19
N SER A 51 -1.15 -9.09 12.08
CA SER A 51 -1.28 -8.08 11.03
C SER A 51 -0.53 -8.58 9.80
N GLU A 52 -1.17 -8.63 8.65
CA GLU A 52 -0.46 -8.85 7.38
C GLU A 52 0.24 -7.55 6.96
N GLN A 53 1.50 -7.67 6.55
CA GLN A 53 2.33 -6.55 6.10
C GLN A 53 2.52 -6.67 4.58
N ILE A 54 2.15 -5.63 3.84
CA ILE A 54 2.25 -5.57 2.39
C ILE A 54 3.15 -4.39 2.01
N GLU A 55 4.35 -4.69 1.49
CA GLU A 55 5.23 -3.67 0.92
C GLU A 55 4.62 -3.14 -0.38
N LEU A 56 4.43 -1.82 -0.49
CA LEU A 56 3.80 -1.21 -1.67
C LEU A 56 4.82 -0.81 -2.75
N LEU A 57 6.11 -0.74 -2.44
CA LEU A 57 7.16 -0.38 -3.40
C LEU A 57 8.00 -1.59 -3.79
N ASN A 58 8.18 -1.76 -5.09
CA ASN A 58 9.19 -2.62 -5.67
C ASN A 58 10.51 -1.84 -5.76
N ASP A 59 11.63 -2.40 -5.29
CA ASP A 59 12.93 -1.71 -5.26
C ASP A 59 12.96 -0.37 -4.46
N PRO A 60 12.60 -0.35 -3.15
CA PRO A 60 12.64 0.85 -2.31
C PRO A 60 14.07 1.37 -2.03
N ILE A 61 15.10 0.63 -2.46
CA ILE A 61 16.52 0.96 -2.32
C ILE A 61 17.19 1.31 -3.66
N PHE A 62 16.40 1.51 -4.73
CA PHE A 62 16.83 2.04 -6.02
C PHE A 62 17.96 1.28 -6.72
N GLN A 63 18.01 -0.05 -6.55
CA GLN A 63 19.06 -0.91 -7.10
C GLN A 63 18.81 -1.31 -8.56
N THR A 64 17.58 -1.17 -9.07
CA THR A 64 17.21 -1.55 -10.44
C THR A 64 17.34 -0.40 -11.44
N GLY A 65 17.53 0.84 -10.97
CA GLY A 65 17.66 2.03 -11.81
C GLY A 65 16.33 2.55 -12.34
N PHE A 66 16.37 3.26 -13.47
CA PHE A 66 15.21 4.00 -14.00
C PHE A 66 14.94 3.72 -15.48
N ASN A 67 13.66 3.65 -15.85
CA ASN A 67 13.19 3.89 -17.22
C ASN A 67 13.08 5.40 -17.43
N VAL A 68 13.84 5.99 -18.34
CA VAL A 68 13.86 7.44 -18.56
C VAL A 68 12.77 7.85 -19.52
N LEU A 69 11.93 8.79 -19.10
CA LEU A 69 10.85 9.33 -19.90
C LEU A 69 11.31 10.59 -20.63
N GLU A 70 10.91 10.71 -21.89
CA GLU A 70 11.15 11.92 -22.67
C GLU A 70 10.38 13.11 -22.06
N PRO A 71 11.04 14.28 -21.85
CA PRO A 71 10.48 15.43 -21.14
C PRO A 71 9.11 15.96 -21.60
N THR A 72 8.77 15.78 -22.88
CA THR A 72 7.57 16.36 -23.49
C THR A 72 6.44 15.34 -23.64
N THR A 73 6.77 14.15 -24.11
CA THR A 73 5.85 13.10 -24.55
C THR A 73 5.63 12.02 -23.50
N GLY A 74 6.55 11.88 -22.54
CA GLY A 74 6.53 10.81 -21.55
C GLY A 74 6.86 9.42 -22.10
N VAL A 75 7.26 9.33 -23.38
CA VAL A 75 7.66 8.06 -23.98
C VAL A 75 8.97 7.60 -23.35
N ILE A 76 9.05 6.31 -23.01
CA ILE A 76 10.28 5.71 -22.48
C ILE A 76 11.36 5.72 -23.56
N GLN A 77 12.49 6.36 -23.27
CA GLN A 77 13.65 6.45 -24.16
C GLN A 77 14.63 5.29 -23.96
N GLY A 78 14.72 4.77 -22.73
CA GLY A 78 15.53 3.61 -22.35
C GLY A 78 15.86 3.63 -20.86
N SER A 79 16.89 2.88 -20.43
CA SER A 79 17.21 2.74 -19.01
C SER A 79 18.48 3.49 -18.57
N LEU A 80 18.51 3.91 -17.31
CA LEU A 80 19.73 4.30 -16.59
C LEU A 80 19.94 3.34 -15.43
N GLN A 81 21.06 2.63 -15.46
CA GLN A 81 21.44 1.63 -14.45
C GLN A 81 22.94 1.69 -14.22
N TYR A 82 23.38 1.53 -12.97
CA TYR A 82 24.80 1.35 -12.65
C TYR A 82 25.25 -0.11 -12.85
N THR A 83 24.30 -1.05 -12.87
CA THR A 83 24.50 -2.47 -13.20
C THR A 83 23.22 -3.05 -13.77
N SER A 84 23.32 -3.92 -14.77
CA SER A 84 22.17 -4.68 -15.30
C SER A 84 21.90 -5.98 -14.53
N ALA A 85 22.79 -6.37 -13.61
CA ALA A 85 22.67 -7.61 -12.85
C ALA A 85 21.44 -7.65 -11.92
N ASN A 86 20.89 -6.47 -11.58
CA ASN A 86 19.74 -6.33 -10.68
C ASN A 86 18.38 -6.43 -11.40
N GLY A 87 18.37 -6.72 -12.71
CA GLY A 87 17.15 -6.84 -13.50
C GLY A 87 16.71 -5.52 -14.13
N SER A 88 15.47 -5.47 -14.63
CA SER A 88 14.92 -4.28 -15.30
C SER A 88 14.53 -3.19 -14.29
N PRO A 89 14.62 -1.91 -14.67
CA PRO A 89 14.18 -0.80 -13.82
C PRO A 89 12.72 -0.90 -13.37
N GLN A 90 12.49 -0.68 -12.07
CA GLN A 90 11.16 -0.62 -11.47
C GLN A 90 10.62 0.81 -11.33
N TRP A 91 11.50 1.81 -11.47
CA TRP A 91 11.15 3.22 -11.39
C TRP A 91 11.12 3.85 -12.77
N ASN A 92 10.21 4.79 -12.98
CA ASN A 92 10.27 5.75 -14.07
C ASN A 92 11.00 7.00 -13.59
N LEU A 93 11.91 7.52 -14.43
CA LEU A 93 12.49 8.84 -14.24
C LEU A 93 11.80 9.83 -15.17
N THR A 94 10.96 10.63 -14.55
CA THR A 94 10.17 11.68 -15.19
C THR A 94 10.95 12.98 -15.19
N GLN A 95 10.91 13.68 -16.33
CA GLN A 95 11.70 14.90 -16.58
C GLN A 95 10.83 16.04 -17.13
N TRP A 96 9.55 16.11 -16.72
CA TRP A 96 8.54 16.96 -17.35
C TRP A 96 9.04 18.38 -17.58
N TYR A 97 8.88 18.87 -18.80
CA TYR A 97 9.18 20.25 -19.20
C TYR A 97 10.61 20.72 -18.95
N SER A 98 11.54 19.81 -18.64
CA SER A 98 12.96 20.14 -18.70
C SER A 98 13.36 20.39 -20.15
N SER A 99 14.27 21.33 -20.35
CA SER A 99 14.80 21.73 -21.66
C SER A 99 15.74 20.68 -22.29
N SER A 100 16.05 19.61 -21.56
CA SER A 100 16.91 18.51 -22.00
C SER A 100 16.43 17.15 -21.45
N SER A 101 16.97 16.06 -21.97
CA SER A 101 16.85 14.72 -21.37
C SER A 101 18.23 14.19 -20.99
N ILE A 102 18.36 13.59 -19.80
CA ILE A 102 19.61 12.92 -19.39
C ILE A 102 19.78 11.52 -20.02
N TYR A 103 18.78 11.05 -20.77
CA TYR A 103 18.90 9.81 -21.53
C TYR A 103 20.09 9.86 -22.50
N GLY A 104 20.89 8.79 -22.54
CA GLY A 104 22.08 8.70 -23.39
C GLY A 104 23.32 9.42 -22.83
N SER A 105 23.24 10.05 -21.65
CA SER A 105 24.42 10.58 -20.96
C SER A 105 25.38 9.46 -20.59
N SER A 106 26.68 9.72 -20.72
CA SER A 106 27.72 8.82 -20.20
C SER A 106 27.86 9.06 -18.70
N PRO A 107 27.72 8.02 -17.84
CA PRO A 107 27.81 8.22 -16.41
C PRO A 107 29.23 8.60 -15.97
N THR A 108 29.32 9.51 -15.01
CA THR A 108 30.54 9.70 -14.23
C THR A 108 30.55 8.68 -13.09
N ILE A 109 31.59 7.86 -13.02
CA ILE A 109 31.78 6.91 -11.93
C ILE A 109 32.43 7.64 -10.76
N LEU A 110 31.72 7.69 -9.63
CA LEU A 110 32.17 8.34 -8.40
C LEU A 110 33.16 7.44 -7.64
N SER A 111 33.95 8.02 -6.73
CA SER A 111 34.88 7.26 -5.88
C SER A 111 34.19 6.22 -4.99
N SER A 112 32.91 6.41 -4.70
CA SER A 112 32.06 5.48 -3.96
C SER A 112 31.60 4.28 -4.79
N GLY A 113 31.85 4.28 -6.10
CA GLY A 113 31.37 3.27 -7.05
C GLY A 113 29.98 3.54 -7.61
N SER A 114 29.28 4.58 -7.12
CA SER A 114 28.01 5.05 -7.68
C SER A 114 28.20 5.74 -9.03
N TYR A 115 27.15 5.71 -9.85
CA TYR A 115 27.13 6.28 -11.19
C TYR A 115 26.26 7.53 -11.16
N GLN A 116 26.82 8.66 -11.60
CA GLN A 116 26.09 9.90 -11.80
C GLN A 116 25.81 10.11 -13.29
N PHE A 117 24.52 10.15 -13.64
CA PHE A 117 24.03 10.51 -14.97
C PHE A 117 23.59 11.97 -14.93
N ALA A 118 24.18 12.83 -15.77
CA ALA A 118 23.97 14.27 -15.67
C ALA A 118 24.04 14.98 -17.02
N ASP A 119 23.37 16.12 -17.09
CA ASP A 119 23.58 17.18 -18.08
C ASP A 119 23.73 18.53 -17.35
N SER A 120 23.63 19.66 -18.06
CA SER A 120 23.73 21.00 -17.45
C SER A 120 22.56 21.36 -16.54
N ASN A 121 21.43 20.67 -16.66
CA ASN A 121 20.15 21.03 -16.06
C ASN A 121 19.84 20.14 -14.86
N LYS A 122 20.30 18.88 -14.87
CA LYS A 122 19.96 17.92 -13.82
C LYS A 122 20.93 16.75 -13.74
N ALA A 123 20.85 16.03 -12.62
CA ALA A 123 21.56 14.78 -12.42
C ALA A 123 20.76 13.78 -11.58
N ILE A 124 21.00 12.49 -11.83
CA ILE A 124 20.61 11.38 -10.98
C ILE A 124 21.84 10.56 -10.64
N THR A 125 22.05 10.29 -9.34
CA THR A 125 23.08 9.36 -8.88
C THR A 125 22.42 8.14 -8.24
N ILE A 126 22.88 6.95 -8.65
CA ILE A 126 22.50 5.65 -8.10
C ILE A 126 23.73 4.74 -8.03
N GLY A 127 23.74 3.75 -7.13
CA GLY A 127 24.87 2.84 -7.03
C GLY A 127 24.63 1.65 -6.10
N PRO A 128 25.67 0.87 -5.80
CA PRO A 128 25.57 -0.26 -4.88
C PRO A 128 25.06 0.19 -3.51
N SER A 129 24.15 -0.56 -2.88
CA SER A 129 23.61 -0.22 -1.55
C SER A 129 24.66 -0.04 -0.43
N THR A 130 25.88 -0.54 -0.63
CA THR A 130 27.03 -0.35 0.26
C THR A 130 27.75 1.00 0.10
N SER A 131 27.46 1.74 -0.96
CA SER A 131 28.04 3.05 -1.25
C SER A 131 27.39 4.15 -0.40
N SER A 132 28.17 5.17 -0.01
CA SER A 132 27.63 6.40 0.61
C SER A 132 26.62 7.14 -0.28
N ASP A 133 26.75 6.95 -1.59
CA ASP A 133 25.89 7.48 -2.64
C ASP A 133 25.07 6.35 -3.30
N GLY A 134 24.97 5.19 -2.62
CA GLY A 134 24.25 4.01 -3.10
C GLY A 134 22.73 4.17 -3.09
N ASN A 135 22.26 5.20 -2.39
CA ASN A 135 20.87 5.64 -2.39
C ASN A 135 20.61 6.64 -3.52
N LEU A 136 19.38 7.12 -3.67
CA LEU A 136 19.02 8.03 -4.75
C LEU A 136 19.42 9.48 -4.45
N ILE A 137 20.13 10.12 -5.38
CA ILE A 137 20.39 11.57 -5.37
C ILE A 137 19.75 12.22 -6.58
N PHE A 138 18.91 13.24 -6.33
CA PHE A 138 18.36 14.14 -7.32
C PHE A 138 19.16 15.45 -7.32
N ALA A 139 19.48 15.98 -8.50
CA ALA A 139 19.92 17.36 -8.64
C ALA A 139 19.15 18.04 -9.77
N LEU A 140 18.67 19.26 -9.54
CA LEU A 140 17.97 20.07 -10.52
C LEU A 140 18.49 21.51 -10.48
N ASN A 141 18.69 22.08 -11.66
CA ASN A 141 19.17 23.43 -11.89
C ASN A 141 18.14 24.22 -12.71
N GLY A 142 17.20 24.85 -12.03
CA GLY A 142 16.16 25.66 -12.67
C GLY A 142 16.74 26.86 -13.43
N PHE A 143 17.85 27.42 -12.96
CA PHE A 143 18.50 28.53 -13.66
C PHE A 143 18.87 28.15 -15.09
N ASN A 144 19.48 26.99 -15.30
CA ASN A 144 19.85 26.52 -16.64
C ASN A 144 18.62 26.09 -17.44
N ASP A 145 17.69 25.36 -16.84
CA ASP A 145 16.49 24.88 -17.53
C ASP A 145 15.62 26.01 -18.09
N PHE A 146 15.54 27.13 -17.36
CA PHE A 146 14.83 28.33 -17.78
C PHE A 146 15.70 29.35 -18.52
N ASN A 147 16.97 29.02 -18.79
CA ASN A 147 17.95 29.93 -19.40
C ASN A 147 18.00 31.31 -18.70
N GLY A 148 17.92 31.32 -17.37
CA GLY A 148 17.98 32.52 -16.52
C GLY A 148 16.73 33.41 -16.55
N VAL A 149 15.61 32.98 -17.15
CA VAL A 149 14.39 33.77 -17.27
C VAL A 149 13.25 33.16 -16.45
N TYR A 150 12.68 33.93 -15.53
CA TYR A 150 11.51 33.45 -14.79
C TYR A 150 10.30 33.21 -15.71
N ARG A 151 9.58 32.12 -15.43
CA ARG A 151 8.31 31.76 -16.06
C ARG A 151 7.16 32.71 -15.67
N GLY A 152 6.09 32.72 -16.47
CA GLY A 152 4.80 33.29 -16.07
C GLY A 152 3.97 32.32 -15.22
N ALA A 153 2.83 32.77 -14.70
CA ALA A 153 1.99 31.94 -13.82
C ALA A 153 1.42 30.67 -14.50
N SER A 154 1.12 30.73 -15.80
CA SER A 154 0.45 29.66 -16.56
C SER A 154 1.37 28.76 -17.37
N ASP A 155 2.66 29.07 -17.48
CA ASP A 155 3.58 28.26 -18.29
C ASP A 155 3.73 26.85 -17.66
N PRO A 156 4.33 25.86 -18.30
CA PRO A 156 4.76 24.65 -17.59
C PRO A 156 6.17 24.81 -16.99
N PHE A 157 6.60 23.92 -16.08
CA PHE A 157 7.89 24.07 -15.40
C PHE A 157 8.61 22.73 -15.17
N PRO A 158 9.96 22.71 -15.08
CA PRO A 158 10.74 21.49 -14.93
C PRO A 158 10.42 20.67 -13.69
N HIS A 159 10.17 19.38 -13.88
CA HIS A 159 10.10 18.38 -12.82
C HIS A 159 11.21 17.35 -13.02
N LEU A 160 11.73 16.80 -11.92
CA LEU A 160 12.59 15.62 -11.93
C LEU A 160 12.10 14.65 -10.85
N LEU A 161 11.39 13.62 -11.26
CA LEU A 161 10.61 12.74 -10.38
C LEU A 161 10.96 11.27 -10.62
N ALA A 162 10.97 10.50 -9.54
CA ALA A 162 10.97 9.05 -9.54
C ALA A 162 9.54 8.57 -9.28
N ASP A 163 8.94 7.87 -10.24
CA ASP A 163 7.56 7.40 -10.19
C ASP A 163 7.49 5.88 -10.23
N GLN A 164 6.61 5.29 -9.43
CA GLN A 164 6.32 3.87 -9.48
C GLN A 164 4.82 3.59 -9.34
N ARG A 165 4.30 2.82 -10.29
CA ARG A 165 2.91 2.32 -10.25
C ARG A 165 2.82 1.11 -9.33
N ILE A 166 1.83 1.12 -8.46
CA ILE A 166 1.64 0.14 -7.38
C ILE A 166 0.47 -0.77 -7.72
N ALA A 167 -0.71 -0.19 -7.96
CA ALA A 167 -1.94 -0.93 -8.22
C ALA A 167 -2.26 -1.07 -9.71
N ASP A 168 -3.28 -1.89 -10.00
CA ASP A 168 -3.85 -2.06 -11.35
C ASP A 168 -4.12 -0.73 -12.08
N PRO A 169 -4.08 -0.72 -13.42
CA PRO A 169 -3.91 -1.88 -14.31
C PRO A 169 -2.44 -2.25 -14.60
N ASP A 170 -1.49 -1.37 -14.29
CA ASP A 170 -0.08 -1.51 -14.73
C ASP A 170 0.93 -1.48 -13.57
N GLY A 171 0.46 -1.49 -12.32
CA GLY A 171 1.32 -1.51 -11.14
C GLY A 171 1.77 -2.92 -10.77
N TRP A 172 2.89 -3.03 -10.05
CA TRP A 172 3.54 -4.32 -9.78
C TRP A 172 2.75 -5.24 -8.82
N LEU A 173 1.97 -4.66 -7.90
CA LEU A 173 1.04 -5.41 -7.04
C LEU A 173 -0.31 -5.64 -7.71
N GLY A 174 -0.67 -4.81 -8.71
CA GLY A 174 -1.89 -4.96 -9.47
C GLY A 174 -3.15 -5.01 -8.59
N THR A 175 -3.99 -6.02 -8.80
CA THR A 175 -5.19 -6.29 -7.98
C THR A 175 -4.89 -6.56 -6.51
N SER A 176 -3.70 -7.08 -6.18
CA SER A 176 -3.28 -7.45 -4.82
C SER A 176 -2.97 -6.25 -3.93
N THR A 177 -2.90 -5.03 -4.47
CA THR A 177 -2.78 -3.83 -3.63
C THR A 177 -4.02 -3.70 -2.74
N PRO A 178 -3.88 -3.52 -1.42
CA PRO A 178 -5.01 -3.40 -0.52
C PRO A 178 -5.81 -2.11 -0.75
N PHE A 179 -7.12 -2.15 -0.50
CA PHE A 179 -7.96 -0.95 -0.44
C PHE A 179 -7.71 -0.17 0.84
N ILE A 180 -7.86 1.16 0.80
CA ILE A 180 -7.72 2.05 1.96
C ILE A 180 -8.65 1.63 3.11
N GLY A 181 -9.85 1.12 2.78
CA GLY A 181 -10.80 0.58 3.76
C GLY A 181 -10.36 -0.72 4.45
N GLU A 182 -9.40 -1.46 3.90
CA GLU A 182 -8.90 -2.72 4.45
C GLU A 182 -7.64 -2.52 5.32
N MET A 183 -7.01 -1.34 5.22
CA MET A 183 -5.78 -1.04 5.95
C MET A 183 -6.05 -0.70 7.42
N SER A 184 -5.20 -1.21 8.32
CA SER A 184 -5.12 -0.80 9.72
C SER A 184 -4.12 0.34 9.94
N SER A 185 -3.01 0.37 9.18
CA SER A 185 -2.07 1.49 9.06
C SER A 185 -1.43 1.50 7.67
N LEU A 186 -0.84 2.64 7.29
CA LEU A 186 0.02 2.78 6.12
C LEU A 186 1.31 3.49 6.54
N ASP A 187 2.32 2.70 6.84
CA ASP A 187 3.58 3.16 7.38
C ASP A 187 4.42 3.78 6.26
N PHE A 188 4.80 5.05 6.45
CA PHE A 188 5.71 5.76 5.57
C PHE A 188 6.97 6.17 6.32
N SER A 189 8.12 6.01 5.68
CA SER A 189 9.38 6.58 6.15
C SER A 189 10.26 6.97 4.97
N ILE A 190 10.97 8.07 5.12
CA ILE A 190 12.04 8.48 4.20
C ILE A 190 13.08 9.28 4.98
N ASP A 191 14.34 8.93 4.81
CA ASP A 191 15.44 9.80 5.22
C ASP A 191 15.75 10.75 4.07
N ALA A 192 15.76 12.05 4.34
CA ALA A 192 16.06 13.09 3.36
C ALA A 192 17.24 13.95 3.82
N LEU A 193 18.14 14.25 2.88
CA LEU A 193 19.27 15.15 3.05
C LEU A 193 19.25 16.18 1.91
N LEU A 194 18.94 17.42 2.26
CA LEU A 194 19.16 18.54 1.36
C LEU A 194 20.67 18.82 1.30
N GLN A 195 21.35 18.33 0.27
CA GLN A 195 22.81 18.44 0.16
C GLN A 195 23.23 19.86 -0.24
N TYR A 196 22.46 20.47 -1.13
CA TYR A 196 22.73 21.78 -1.69
C TYR A 196 21.43 22.48 -2.02
N HIS A 197 21.39 23.80 -1.82
CA HIS A 197 20.29 24.64 -2.26
C HIS A 197 20.76 26.07 -2.47
N VAL A 198 20.32 26.68 -3.56
CA VAL A 198 20.43 28.12 -3.82
C VAL A 198 19.08 28.65 -4.25
N ARG A 199 18.61 29.67 -3.52
CA ARG A 199 17.44 30.46 -3.89
C ARG A 199 17.89 31.65 -4.72
N ASN A 200 17.61 31.61 -6.01
CA ASN A 200 17.85 32.72 -6.91
C ASN A 200 16.64 33.65 -6.84
N GLN A 201 16.79 34.79 -6.17
CA GLN A 201 15.78 35.86 -6.09
C GLN A 201 16.27 37.07 -6.88
N LEU A 202 16.29 36.93 -8.20
CA LEU A 202 16.76 37.95 -9.14
C LEU A 202 15.59 38.82 -9.61
N SER A 203 15.87 39.79 -10.48
CA SER A 203 14.82 40.61 -11.11
C SER A 203 13.78 39.72 -11.81
N GLY A 204 12.49 39.91 -11.50
CA GLY A 204 11.40 39.08 -12.00
C GLY A 204 10.98 37.94 -11.06
N TYR A 205 11.65 37.76 -9.91
CA TYR A 205 11.22 36.80 -8.90
C TYR A 205 9.84 37.15 -8.33
N ASP A 206 8.97 36.15 -8.20
CA ASP A 206 7.66 36.24 -7.56
C ASP A 206 7.51 35.06 -6.59
N PRO A 207 7.45 35.29 -5.27
CA PRO A 207 7.31 34.22 -4.28
C PRO A 207 5.98 33.45 -4.37
N ALA A 208 4.97 34.00 -5.05
CA ALA A 208 3.70 33.29 -5.23
C ALA A 208 3.84 32.09 -6.18
N ILE A 209 4.74 32.18 -7.17
CA ILE A 209 4.82 31.19 -8.25
C ILE A 209 6.22 30.61 -8.47
N HIS A 210 7.30 31.20 -7.94
CA HIS A 210 8.68 30.72 -8.12
C HIS A 210 9.22 30.08 -6.85
N ALA A 211 9.46 28.77 -6.92
CA ALA A 211 9.97 27.94 -5.84
C ALA A 211 10.78 26.76 -6.37
N LEU A 212 11.56 26.16 -5.47
CA LEU A 212 11.98 24.78 -5.56
C LEU A 212 11.27 23.98 -4.48
N GLN A 213 10.56 22.94 -4.90
CA GLN A 213 9.82 22.04 -4.01
C GLN A 213 10.34 20.61 -4.16
N TYR A 214 10.40 19.87 -3.06
CA TYR A 214 10.64 18.41 -3.09
C TYR A 214 9.44 17.71 -2.47
N ASN A 215 8.76 16.90 -3.28
CA ASN A 215 7.46 16.32 -2.95
C ASN A 215 7.54 14.80 -2.81
N CYS A 216 6.71 14.25 -1.93
CA CYS A 216 6.29 12.85 -1.94
C CYS A 216 4.79 12.83 -2.25
N VAL A 217 4.40 12.25 -3.37
CA VAL A 217 3.03 12.26 -3.88
C VAL A 217 2.52 10.81 -3.96
N PHE A 218 1.31 10.62 -3.48
CA PHE A 218 0.57 9.36 -3.46
C PHE A 218 -0.70 9.56 -4.28
N LEU A 219 -0.85 8.81 -5.37
CA LEU A 219 -2.08 8.85 -6.15
C LEU A 219 -3.13 7.98 -5.45
N ILE A 220 -4.19 8.61 -4.95
CA ILE A 220 -5.31 7.91 -4.32
C ILE A 220 -6.41 7.77 -5.35
N GLN A 221 -6.70 6.53 -5.75
CA GLN A 221 -7.51 6.25 -6.93
C GLN A 221 -8.61 5.25 -6.62
N ASN A 222 -9.84 5.55 -7.09
CA ASN A 222 -10.92 4.59 -7.08
C ASN A 222 -10.60 3.48 -8.08
N LEU A 223 -10.37 2.27 -7.60
CA LEU A 223 -10.06 1.09 -8.40
C LEU A 223 -11.07 -0.04 -8.16
N ARG A 224 -12.27 0.27 -7.66
CA ARG A 224 -13.37 -0.70 -7.53
C ARG A 224 -14.00 -0.94 -8.89
N GLN A 225 -13.77 -2.13 -9.46
CA GLN A 225 -14.36 -2.51 -10.74
C GLN A 225 -15.90 -2.43 -10.68
N GLY A 226 -16.50 -1.91 -11.75
CA GLY A 226 -17.95 -1.70 -11.84
C GLY A 226 -18.47 -0.43 -11.15
N ASN A 227 -17.64 0.26 -10.34
CA ASN A 227 -18.02 1.55 -9.78
C ASN A 227 -17.96 2.65 -10.86
N SER A 228 -18.95 3.55 -10.89
CA SER A 228 -19.01 4.67 -11.85
C SER A 228 -17.84 5.66 -11.74
N GLY A 229 -17.17 5.69 -10.58
CA GLY A 229 -15.97 6.45 -10.29
C GLY A 229 -14.66 5.73 -10.60
N TYR A 230 -14.68 4.52 -11.15
CA TYR A 230 -13.46 3.76 -11.46
C TYR A 230 -12.48 4.60 -12.28
N GLY A 231 -11.23 4.63 -11.83
CA GLY A 231 -10.14 5.40 -12.42
C GLY A 231 -10.04 6.85 -11.93
N LYS A 232 -11.08 7.43 -11.32
CA LYS A 232 -11.00 8.78 -10.75
C LYS A 232 -10.08 8.81 -9.54
N ASN A 233 -9.35 9.90 -9.35
CA ASN A 233 -8.27 9.98 -8.37
C ASN A 233 -8.01 11.40 -7.88
N MET A 234 -7.24 11.49 -6.80
CA MET A 234 -6.70 12.72 -6.23
C MET A 234 -5.22 12.55 -5.89
N TYR A 235 -4.52 13.67 -5.74
CA TYR A 235 -3.17 13.70 -5.20
C TYR A 235 -3.24 13.90 -3.69
N PHE A 236 -2.79 12.91 -2.93
CA PHE A 236 -2.39 13.09 -1.54
C PHE A 236 -0.88 13.29 -1.52
N MET A 237 -0.37 14.29 -0.82
CA MET A 237 1.08 14.56 -0.84
C MET A 237 1.61 15.05 0.50
N SER A 238 2.92 14.91 0.66
CA SER A 238 3.73 15.49 1.73
C SER A 238 4.90 16.23 1.07
N THR A 239 4.83 17.56 1.04
CA THR A 239 5.97 18.40 0.62
C THR A 239 7.03 18.42 1.72
N LEU A 240 8.19 17.82 1.43
CA LEU A 240 9.31 17.73 2.37
C LEU A 240 10.14 19.01 2.40
N PHE A 241 10.20 19.72 1.28
CA PHE A 241 10.93 20.96 1.12
C PHE A 241 10.18 21.92 0.22
N ASP A 242 10.08 23.17 0.64
CA ASP A 242 9.64 24.30 -0.18
C ASP A 242 10.49 25.49 0.25
N ASP A 243 11.33 26.01 -0.64
CA ASP A 243 12.30 27.06 -0.30
C ASP A 243 11.68 28.42 0.09
N ARG A 244 10.36 28.54 0.02
CA ARG A 244 9.61 29.70 0.49
C ARG A 244 9.31 29.63 1.98
N TYR A 245 9.26 28.42 2.57
CA TYR A 245 8.77 28.20 3.93
C TYR A 245 9.79 27.43 4.79
N PRO A 246 10.01 27.83 6.06
CA PRO A 246 10.88 27.09 6.97
C PRO A 246 10.39 25.67 7.26
N VAL A 247 9.07 25.45 7.29
CA VAL A 247 8.43 24.13 7.42
C VAL A 247 7.21 24.16 6.49
N PRO A 248 7.15 23.32 5.45
CA PRO A 248 5.97 23.24 4.59
C PRO A 248 4.72 22.86 5.41
N SER A 249 3.66 23.67 5.30
CA SER A 249 2.38 23.46 5.97
C SER A 249 1.34 22.86 5.03
N GLN A 250 0.19 22.47 5.58
CA GLN A 250 -0.92 21.97 4.77
C GLN A 250 -1.33 22.97 3.69
N ASN A 251 -1.58 22.45 2.48
CA ASN A 251 -2.12 23.19 1.35
C ASN A 251 -3.16 22.33 0.62
N ILE A 252 -4.34 22.88 0.39
CA ILE A 252 -5.45 22.18 -0.27
C ILE A 252 -5.89 23.01 -1.48
N GLN A 253 -5.79 22.42 -2.67
CA GLN A 253 -6.03 23.14 -3.92
C GLN A 253 -6.54 22.23 -5.03
N ILE A 254 -6.93 22.83 -6.15
CA ILE A 254 -7.17 22.12 -7.40
C ILE A 254 -5.95 22.31 -8.28
N ASP A 255 -5.40 21.21 -8.75
CA ASP A 255 -4.27 21.22 -9.68
C ASP A 255 -4.66 21.93 -10.97
N LEU A 256 -3.90 22.96 -11.35
CA LEU A 256 -4.21 23.82 -12.49
C LEU A 256 -4.08 23.08 -13.83
N PHE A 257 -3.24 22.05 -13.91
CA PHE A 257 -2.94 21.36 -15.16
C PHE A 257 -3.83 20.14 -15.38
N THR A 258 -4.11 19.38 -14.32
CA THR A 258 -4.88 18.13 -14.40
C THR A 258 -6.31 18.24 -13.87
N GLY A 259 -6.65 19.35 -13.19
CA GLY A 259 -7.95 19.54 -12.55
C GLY A 259 -8.20 18.65 -11.34
N LYS A 260 -7.19 17.90 -10.89
CA LYS A 260 -7.32 16.98 -9.76
C LYS A 260 -7.29 17.73 -8.43
N PHE A 261 -7.98 17.17 -7.44
CA PHE A 261 -7.86 17.64 -6.07
C PHE A 261 -6.49 17.29 -5.51
N ILE A 262 -5.82 18.28 -4.91
CA ILE A 262 -4.57 18.14 -4.17
C ILE A 262 -4.86 18.36 -2.70
N TYR A 263 -4.47 17.38 -1.88
CA TYR A 263 -4.42 17.50 -0.44
C TYR A 263 -2.97 17.27 0.01
N ASP A 264 -2.23 18.37 0.17
CA ASP A 264 -0.87 18.35 0.70
C ASP A 264 -0.90 18.56 2.21
N VAL A 265 -0.39 17.60 2.97
CA VAL A 265 -0.27 17.74 4.43
C VAL A 265 0.97 18.53 4.84
N GLY A 266 1.89 18.78 3.92
CA GLY A 266 3.20 19.34 4.19
C GLY A 266 4.03 18.45 5.12
N LEU A 267 5.01 19.05 5.79
CA LEU A 267 5.93 18.35 6.68
C LEU A 267 5.46 18.32 8.14
N ILE A 268 4.54 19.23 8.51
CA ILE A 268 4.08 19.45 9.90
C ILE A 268 3.62 18.16 10.61
N PRO A 269 2.87 17.23 10.00
CA PRO A 269 2.44 16.01 10.68
C PRO A 269 3.60 15.12 11.14
N PHE A 270 4.77 15.23 10.50
CA PHE A 270 5.93 14.37 10.73
C PHE A 270 7.06 15.09 11.46
N SER A 271 7.14 16.42 11.37
CA SER A 271 8.20 17.19 11.99
C SER A 271 7.79 18.63 12.30
N SER A 272 8.24 19.14 13.45
CA SER A 272 8.10 20.54 13.84
C SER A 272 9.13 21.47 13.18
N THR A 273 10.07 20.94 12.40
CA THR A 273 11.16 21.69 11.75
C THR A 273 11.33 21.25 10.30
N GLY A 274 11.85 22.13 9.43
CA GLY A 274 12.14 21.82 8.03
C GLY A 274 13.49 21.16 7.83
N LEU A 275 13.82 20.87 6.57
CA LEU A 275 15.16 20.37 6.21
C LEU A 275 16.21 21.47 6.36
N THR A 276 17.37 21.09 6.86
CA THR A 276 18.56 21.94 6.97
C THR A 276 19.62 21.41 6.03
N VAL A 277 20.24 22.29 5.23
CA VAL A 277 21.30 21.89 4.30
C VAL A 277 22.41 21.13 5.04
N GLY A 278 22.80 19.98 4.50
CA GLY A 278 23.86 19.14 5.06
C GLY A 278 23.45 18.28 6.27
N THR A 279 22.18 18.29 6.68
CA THR A 279 21.68 17.49 7.81
C THR A 279 20.64 16.46 7.36
N TRP A 280 20.84 15.19 7.71
CA TRP A 280 19.85 14.14 7.50
C TRP A 280 18.63 14.37 8.40
N LYS A 281 17.44 14.12 7.86
CA LYS A 281 16.19 14.06 8.61
C LYS A 281 15.38 12.83 8.21
N THR A 282 14.94 12.08 9.20
CA THR A 282 13.93 11.03 9.04
C THR A 282 12.55 11.66 9.11
N ILE A 283 11.75 11.45 8.08
CA ILE A 283 10.32 11.79 8.03
C ILE A 283 9.56 10.46 8.06
N SER A 284 8.82 10.20 9.12
CA SER A 284 8.09 8.94 9.28
C SER A 284 6.77 9.12 10.04
N GLY A 285 5.77 8.35 9.64
CA GLY A 285 4.46 8.30 10.31
C GLY A 285 3.46 7.43 9.55
N ASP A 286 2.30 7.22 10.18
CA ASP A 286 1.15 6.55 9.56
C ASP A 286 0.37 7.53 8.66
N LEU A 287 0.35 7.25 7.36
CA LEU A 287 -0.37 8.05 6.37
C LEU A 287 -1.87 7.78 6.35
N LEU A 288 -2.32 6.63 6.85
CA LEU A 288 -3.70 6.18 6.66
C LEU A 288 -4.73 7.17 7.23
N PRO A 289 -4.60 7.71 8.45
CA PRO A 289 -5.54 8.70 8.97
C PRO A 289 -5.55 10.00 8.13
N LEU A 290 -4.38 10.40 7.61
CA LEU A 290 -4.25 11.60 6.80
C LEU A 290 -4.91 11.44 5.42
N ILE A 291 -4.77 10.28 4.80
CA ILE A 291 -5.46 9.92 3.54
C ILE A 291 -6.97 9.87 3.75
N LYS A 292 -7.44 9.27 4.85
CA LYS A 292 -8.88 9.24 5.18
C LYS A 292 -9.45 10.66 5.33
N ASN A 293 -8.73 11.55 5.98
CA ASN A 293 -9.10 12.97 6.06
C ASN A 293 -9.13 13.64 4.69
N ALA A 294 -8.15 13.35 3.84
CA ALA A 294 -8.07 13.90 2.49
C ALA A 294 -9.25 13.45 1.60
N LEU A 295 -9.65 12.17 1.68
CA LEU A 295 -10.83 11.64 0.98
C LEU A 295 -12.12 12.27 1.52
N ASN A 296 -12.29 12.36 2.84
CA ASN A 296 -13.44 13.03 3.46
C ASN A 296 -13.55 14.50 3.02
N GLU A 297 -12.43 15.22 2.95
CA GLU A 297 -12.39 16.60 2.47
C GLU A 297 -12.79 16.70 0.98
N ALA A 298 -12.27 15.79 0.14
CA ALA A 298 -12.65 15.73 -1.27
C ALA A 298 -14.16 15.51 -1.43
N TRP A 299 -14.72 14.52 -0.74
CA TRP A 299 -16.15 14.21 -0.76
C TRP A 299 -17.00 15.37 -0.25
N GLY A 300 -16.59 16.01 0.85
CA GLY A 300 -17.26 17.19 1.40
C GLY A 300 -17.31 18.38 0.44
N ARG A 301 -16.36 18.45 -0.51
CA ARG A 301 -16.31 19.46 -1.58
C ARG A 301 -17.05 19.06 -2.85
N GLY A 302 -17.72 17.90 -2.88
CA GLY A 302 -18.38 17.39 -4.07
C GLY A 302 -17.42 16.80 -5.11
N ILE A 303 -16.20 16.42 -4.69
CA ILE A 303 -15.18 15.83 -5.54
C ILE A 303 -15.10 14.33 -5.24
N LEU A 304 -14.96 13.50 -6.27
CA LEU A 304 -14.93 12.03 -6.15
C LEU A 304 -16.20 11.42 -5.53
N THR A 305 -17.36 12.06 -5.69
CA THR A 305 -18.62 11.63 -5.05
C THR A 305 -19.29 10.43 -5.71
N GLU A 306 -18.73 9.88 -6.79
CA GLU A 306 -19.19 8.61 -7.35
C GLU A 306 -19.05 7.45 -6.37
N SER A 307 -18.17 7.58 -5.38
CA SER A 307 -18.11 6.73 -4.20
C SER A 307 -17.57 7.49 -3.00
N THR A 308 -18.22 7.31 -1.85
CA THR A 308 -17.71 7.79 -0.56
C THR A 308 -17.28 6.64 0.35
N LEU A 309 -16.95 5.50 -0.23
CA LEU A 309 -16.48 4.31 0.48
C LEU A 309 -14.97 4.23 0.41
N LEU A 310 -14.30 4.16 1.57
CA LEU A 310 -12.85 3.97 1.65
C LEU A 310 -12.38 2.68 0.97
N SER A 311 -13.24 1.65 0.94
CA SER A 311 -13.01 0.35 0.28
C SER A 311 -13.00 0.43 -1.26
N ASP A 312 -13.22 1.59 -1.85
CA ASP A 312 -13.13 1.77 -3.29
C ASP A 312 -11.78 2.35 -3.75
N TYR A 313 -11.01 2.94 -2.82
CA TYR A 313 -9.77 3.64 -3.11
C TYR A 313 -8.55 2.81 -2.76
N LYS A 314 -7.48 2.95 -3.56
CA LYS A 314 -6.15 2.39 -3.31
C LYS A 314 -5.08 3.48 -3.45
N VAL A 315 -3.91 3.26 -2.85
CA VAL A 315 -2.69 3.97 -3.24
C VAL A 315 -2.19 3.34 -4.54
N SER A 316 -2.41 3.99 -5.68
CA SER A 316 -2.12 3.40 -6.98
C SER A 316 -0.74 3.76 -7.54
N MET A 317 -0.13 4.83 -7.05
CA MET A 317 1.19 5.28 -7.49
C MET A 317 1.88 6.06 -6.38
N PHE A 318 3.20 5.92 -6.30
CA PHE A 318 4.07 6.77 -5.49
C PHE A 318 5.04 7.52 -6.39
N THR A 319 5.24 8.79 -6.09
CA THR A 319 6.11 9.72 -6.83
C THR A 319 6.94 10.51 -5.83
N THR A 320 8.24 10.67 -6.07
CA THR A 320 9.07 11.59 -5.29
C THR A 320 10.09 12.32 -6.15
N GLY A 321 10.36 13.58 -5.83
CA GLY A 321 11.39 14.35 -6.53
C GLY A 321 11.16 15.85 -6.50
N PHE A 322 11.86 16.56 -7.38
CA PHE A 322 11.80 18.02 -7.47
C PHE A 322 10.73 18.51 -8.43
N GLU A 323 10.05 19.56 -8.02
CA GLU A 323 9.26 20.46 -8.85
C GLU A 323 9.88 21.86 -8.75
N CYS A 324 10.27 22.44 -9.89
CA CYS A 324 10.99 23.70 -9.91
C CYS A 324 10.31 24.71 -10.80
N SER A 325 9.58 25.63 -10.19
CA SER A 325 8.89 26.71 -10.88
C SER A 325 9.72 28.00 -10.92
N GLY A 326 10.98 27.99 -10.48
CA GLY A 326 11.84 29.16 -10.49
C GLY A 326 13.24 28.87 -11.00
N LEU A 327 14.13 29.86 -10.87
CA LEU A 327 15.54 29.71 -11.22
C LEU A 327 16.35 29.00 -10.13
N ASN A 328 15.70 28.38 -9.15
CA ASN A 328 16.35 27.84 -7.97
C ASN A 328 17.07 26.52 -8.29
N ILE A 329 18.07 26.19 -7.48
CA ILE A 329 18.93 25.02 -7.67
C ILE A 329 18.89 24.20 -6.40
N GLY A 330 18.83 22.88 -6.52
CA GLY A 330 18.91 22.01 -5.36
C GLY A 330 19.39 20.61 -5.65
N THR A 331 19.90 19.98 -4.59
CA THR A 331 20.32 18.58 -4.59
C THR A 331 19.75 17.91 -3.35
N MET A 332 18.99 16.84 -3.55
CA MET A 332 18.37 16.03 -2.49
C MET A 332 18.89 14.61 -2.58
N GLN A 333 19.38 14.07 -1.47
CA GLN A 333 19.65 12.66 -1.33
C GLN A 333 18.58 12.03 -0.43
N ILE A 334 18.05 10.88 -0.84
CA ILE A 334 17.07 10.12 -0.05
C ILE A 334 17.52 8.69 0.18
N LYS A 335 17.09 8.07 1.28
CA LYS A 335 17.29 6.64 1.59
C LYS A 335 16.22 6.14 2.56
N ASN A 336 16.27 4.84 2.89
CA ASN A 336 15.36 4.22 3.86
C ASN A 336 13.88 4.52 3.55
N LEU A 337 13.53 4.44 2.26
CA LEU A 337 12.17 4.62 1.80
C LEU A 337 11.35 3.40 2.22
N ILE A 338 10.26 3.64 2.94
CA ILE A 338 9.30 2.63 3.38
C ILE A 338 7.93 3.11 2.96
N LEU A 339 7.16 2.23 2.34
CA LEU A 339 5.72 2.42 2.16
C LEU A 339 5.05 1.06 2.30
N THR A 340 4.51 0.82 3.48
CA THR A 340 4.04 -0.50 3.87
C THR A 340 2.62 -0.41 4.40
N ALA A 341 1.70 -1.14 3.78
CA ALA A 341 0.34 -1.26 4.28
C ALA A 341 0.25 -2.40 5.30
N HIS A 342 -0.52 -2.19 6.36
CA HIS A 342 -0.88 -3.23 7.31
C HIS A 342 -2.37 -3.53 7.20
N GLN A 343 -2.74 -4.81 7.23
CA GLN A 343 -4.14 -5.24 7.28
C GLN A 343 -4.39 -6.04 8.55
N THR A 344 -5.59 -5.87 9.12
CA THR A 344 -6.05 -6.78 10.16
C THR A 344 -6.60 -8.03 9.49
N VAL A 345 -5.94 -9.17 9.73
CA VAL A 345 -6.37 -10.48 9.26
C VAL A 345 -6.68 -11.39 10.42
N ASP A 346 -7.54 -12.38 10.20
CA ASP A 346 -7.72 -13.47 11.15
C ASP A 346 -6.57 -14.48 11.10
N TYR A 347 -6.69 -15.54 11.92
CA TYR A 347 -5.68 -16.58 11.99
C TYR A 347 -5.44 -17.25 10.62
N ASP A 348 -6.47 -17.31 9.79
CA ASP A 348 -6.49 -17.94 8.47
C ASP A 348 -6.10 -17.00 7.33
N LEU A 349 -5.62 -15.79 7.65
CA LEU A 349 -5.23 -14.76 6.69
C LEU A 349 -6.40 -14.25 5.84
N ASN A 350 -7.64 -14.34 6.34
CA ASN A 350 -8.75 -13.67 5.68
C ASN A 350 -8.64 -12.16 5.89
N VAL A 351 -8.72 -11.41 4.79
CA VAL A 351 -8.80 -9.95 4.78
C VAL A 351 -10.27 -9.53 4.73
N TYR A 352 -10.59 -8.46 5.45
CA TYR A 352 -11.95 -7.95 5.58
C TYR A 352 -12.01 -6.47 5.21
N ASN A 353 -13.00 -6.11 4.40
CA ASN A 353 -13.33 -4.72 4.11
C ASN A 353 -14.06 -4.10 5.31
N THR A 354 -13.92 -2.78 5.47
CA THR A 354 -14.56 -2.06 6.57
C THR A 354 -15.34 -0.84 6.07
N VAL A 355 -16.41 -0.51 6.79
CA VAL A 355 -17.26 0.65 6.51
C VAL A 355 -17.65 1.36 7.80
N ASN A 356 -17.64 2.70 7.76
CA ASN A 356 -18.14 3.52 8.86
C ASN A 356 -19.66 3.66 8.74
N ILE A 357 -20.40 3.27 9.77
CA ILE A 357 -21.85 3.44 9.84
C ILE A 357 -22.19 4.07 11.18
N GLY A 358 -22.70 5.31 11.14
CA GLY A 358 -22.85 6.11 12.35
C GLY A 358 -21.51 6.32 13.04
N ASN A 359 -21.41 5.84 14.28
CA ASN A 359 -20.20 5.97 15.12
C ASN A 359 -19.32 4.72 15.14
N ASP A 360 -19.73 3.65 14.44
CA ASP A 360 -19.08 2.34 14.53
C ASP A 360 -18.46 1.96 13.17
N ILE A 361 -17.39 1.17 13.23
CA ILE A 361 -16.71 0.63 12.05
C ILE A 361 -17.03 -0.85 11.94
N TRP A 362 -17.73 -1.23 10.89
CA TRP A 362 -18.23 -2.59 10.65
C TRP A 362 -17.40 -3.31 9.59
N MET A 363 -17.22 -4.62 9.74
CA MET A 363 -16.79 -5.46 8.62
C MET A 363 -17.89 -5.60 7.57
N VAL A 364 -17.51 -5.51 6.30
CA VAL A 364 -18.42 -5.61 5.13
C VAL A 364 -18.73 -7.06 4.78
N GLU A 365 -17.87 -8.01 5.13
CA GLU A 365 -18.12 -9.44 4.99
C GLU A 365 -18.53 -10.08 6.33
N ASN A 366 -19.20 -11.23 6.25
CA ASN A 366 -19.32 -12.13 7.41
C ASN A 366 -17.91 -12.61 7.81
N PHE A 367 -17.67 -12.82 9.11
CA PHE A 367 -16.43 -13.41 9.59
C PHE A 367 -16.24 -14.83 9.04
N LYS A 368 -15.01 -15.19 8.64
CA LYS A 368 -14.69 -16.40 7.87
C LYS A 368 -13.68 -17.33 8.53
N SER A 369 -13.08 -16.94 9.66
CA SER A 369 -12.05 -17.75 10.30
C SER A 369 -12.58 -19.14 10.67
N THR A 370 -11.77 -20.14 10.40
CA THR A 370 -11.93 -21.54 10.80
C THR A 370 -11.08 -21.88 12.02
N HIS A 371 -10.25 -20.95 12.50
CA HIS A 371 -9.42 -21.08 13.70
C HIS A 371 -9.58 -19.90 14.66
N PHE A 372 -9.43 -20.18 15.95
CA PHE A 372 -9.19 -19.15 16.96
C PHE A 372 -7.81 -18.54 16.77
N ASN A 373 -7.55 -17.37 17.37
CA ASN A 373 -6.25 -16.70 17.32
C ASN A 373 -5.09 -17.53 17.87
N ASP A 374 -5.37 -18.51 18.74
CA ASP A 374 -4.37 -19.45 19.26
C ASP A 374 -4.06 -20.60 18.29
N GLY A 375 -4.73 -20.63 17.13
CA GLY A 375 -4.60 -21.64 16.10
C GLY A 375 -5.40 -22.92 16.35
N SER A 376 -6.18 -22.99 17.42
CA SER A 376 -7.11 -24.11 17.61
C SER A 376 -8.29 -24.02 16.64
N PRO A 377 -8.79 -25.15 16.12
CA PRO A 377 -9.90 -25.15 15.17
C PRO A 377 -11.21 -24.71 15.83
N ILE A 378 -12.01 -23.94 15.11
CA ILE A 378 -13.39 -23.59 15.48
C ILE A 378 -14.33 -24.64 14.88
N THR A 379 -15.34 -25.07 15.64
CA THR A 379 -16.42 -25.86 15.06
C THR A 379 -17.29 -24.93 14.22
N ILE A 380 -17.37 -25.18 12.92
CA ILE A 380 -18.12 -24.37 11.97
C ILE A 380 -19.16 -25.21 11.23
N ASN A 381 -20.20 -24.55 10.73
CA ASN A 381 -21.13 -25.14 9.76
C ASN A 381 -21.26 -24.23 8.56
N TYR A 382 -21.22 -24.81 7.36
CA TYR A 382 -21.59 -24.13 6.13
C TYR A 382 -23.06 -24.42 5.81
N HIS A 383 -23.71 -23.48 5.13
CA HIS A 383 -25.08 -23.70 4.69
C HIS A 383 -25.11 -24.83 3.64
N PRO A 384 -25.97 -25.87 3.79
CA PRO A 384 -25.94 -27.05 2.92
C PRO A 384 -26.26 -26.74 1.45
N ASN A 385 -26.99 -25.65 1.20
CA ASN A 385 -27.31 -25.17 -0.15
C ASN A 385 -26.32 -24.12 -0.70
N ASP A 386 -25.17 -23.92 -0.05
CA ASP A 386 -24.08 -23.06 -0.51
C ASP A 386 -22.78 -23.87 -0.65
N PRO A 387 -22.63 -24.70 -1.70
CA PRO A 387 -21.46 -25.56 -1.88
C PRO A 387 -20.17 -24.77 -2.13
N THR A 388 -20.29 -23.49 -2.49
CA THR A 388 -19.17 -22.57 -2.75
C THR A 388 -18.75 -21.77 -1.51
N HIS A 389 -19.52 -21.88 -0.41
CA HIS A 389 -19.31 -21.15 0.84
C HIS A 389 -19.26 -19.61 0.67
N ILE A 390 -19.99 -19.07 -0.31
CA ILE A 390 -20.01 -17.62 -0.59
C ILE A 390 -20.59 -16.81 0.58
N TYR A 391 -21.49 -17.40 1.36
CA TYR A 391 -22.09 -16.77 2.54
C TYR A 391 -21.21 -16.86 3.80
N GLY A 392 -20.14 -17.66 3.74
CA GLY A 392 -19.22 -17.92 4.84
C GLY A 392 -19.73 -18.94 5.87
N PRO A 393 -18.89 -19.27 6.86
CA PRO A 393 -19.24 -20.20 7.93
C PRO A 393 -20.21 -19.57 8.94
N SER A 394 -20.89 -20.45 9.66
CA SER A 394 -21.70 -20.13 10.83
C SER A 394 -21.06 -20.72 12.09
N TYR A 395 -21.31 -20.08 13.24
CA TYR A 395 -20.62 -20.34 14.50
C TYR A 395 -21.60 -20.54 15.66
N SER A 396 -21.20 -21.34 16.65
CA SER A 396 -21.95 -21.50 17.89
C SER A 396 -21.84 -20.24 18.75
N TRP A 397 -22.88 -19.90 19.53
CA TRP A 397 -22.83 -18.71 20.38
C TRP A 397 -21.72 -18.82 21.45
N ASN A 398 -21.43 -20.02 21.92
CA ASN A 398 -20.37 -20.23 22.92
C ASN A 398 -18.96 -19.98 22.37
N ASP A 399 -18.76 -20.09 21.06
CA ASP A 399 -17.48 -19.77 20.43
C ASP A 399 -17.32 -18.27 20.19
N ILE A 400 -18.37 -17.60 19.71
CA ILE A 400 -18.29 -16.18 19.31
C ILE A 400 -18.01 -15.23 20.48
N VAL A 401 -18.34 -15.64 21.71
CA VAL A 401 -18.11 -14.84 22.92
C VAL A 401 -16.72 -15.04 23.54
N LYS A 402 -15.90 -15.93 22.96
CA LYS A 402 -14.53 -16.14 23.42
C LYS A 402 -13.64 -14.99 22.91
N PRO A 403 -12.78 -14.41 23.76
CA PRO A 403 -11.86 -13.36 23.33
C PRO A 403 -10.89 -13.78 22.21
N SER A 404 -10.60 -15.08 22.07
CA SER A 404 -9.73 -15.63 21.03
C SER A 404 -10.44 -15.82 19.68
N PHE A 405 -11.74 -15.54 19.57
CA PHE A 405 -12.54 -15.82 18.38
C PHE A 405 -12.24 -14.88 17.20
N VAL A 406 -11.87 -13.63 17.48
CA VAL A 406 -11.73 -12.57 16.47
C VAL A 406 -10.35 -11.93 16.51
N PRO A 407 -9.88 -11.30 15.41
CA PRO A 407 -8.63 -10.55 15.40
C PRO A 407 -8.58 -9.47 16.48
N ALA A 408 -7.38 -9.13 16.95
CA ALA A 408 -7.23 -8.04 17.92
C ALA A 408 -7.74 -6.70 17.37
N GLY A 409 -8.35 -5.90 18.24
CA GLY A 409 -8.99 -4.64 17.85
C GLY A 409 -10.40 -4.80 17.28
N TRP A 410 -10.92 -6.03 17.20
CA TRP A 410 -12.29 -6.32 16.78
C TRP A 410 -13.03 -7.10 17.87
N HIS A 411 -14.36 -7.06 17.80
CA HIS A 411 -15.26 -7.92 18.57
C HIS A 411 -16.48 -8.27 17.70
N VAL A 412 -17.18 -9.35 18.07
CA VAL A 412 -18.46 -9.68 17.44
C VAL A 412 -19.49 -8.66 17.89
N ALA A 413 -20.27 -8.12 16.94
CA ALA A 413 -21.25 -7.08 17.19
C ALA A 413 -22.18 -7.43 18.37
N THR A 414 -22.38 -6.48 19.27
CA THR A 414 -23.29 -6.60 20.41
C THR A 414 -24.72 -6.21 20.02
N ASP A 415 -25.70 -6.55 20.86
CA ASP A 415 -27.09 -6.15 20.65
C ASP A 415 -27.26 -4.62 20.62
N VAL A 416 -26.45 -3.90 21.39
CA VAL A 416 -26.45 -2.43 21.42
C VAL A 416 -25.99 -1.84 20.08
N GLU A 417 -24.96 -2.44 19.47
CA GLU A 417 -24.44 -1.97 18.18
C GLU A 417 -25.39 -2.32 17.04
N TRP A 418 -25.99 -3.52 17.06
CA TRP A 418 -27.05 -3.87 16.13
C TRP A 418 -28.27 -2.96 16.26
N GLN A 419 -28.66 -2.59 17.49
CA GLN A 419 -29.73 -1.62 17.72
C GLN A 419 -29.36 -0.23 17.17
N ALA A 420 -28.13 0.23 17.39
CA ALA A 420 -27.65 1.50 16.83
C ALA A 420 -27.66 1.48 15.29
N LEU A 421 -27.30 0.36 14.67
CA LEU A 421 -27.39 0.16 13.22
C LEU A 421 -28.85 0.19 12.72
N TYR A 422 -29.77 -0.48 13.43
CA TYR A 422 -31.20 -0.46 13.15
C TYR A 422 -31.75 0.98 13.20
N ASP A 423 -31.41 1.73 14.25
CA ASP A 423 -31.83 3.12 14.43
C ASP A 423 -31.25 4.02 13.33
N TYR A 424 -29.98 3.81 12.96
CA TYR A 424 -29.30 4.56 11.89
C TYR A 424 -30.02 4.45 10.54
N VAL A 425 -30.52 3.26 10.19
CA VAL A 425 -31.29 3.04 8.96
C VAL A 425 -32.79 3.25 9.13
N ALA A 426 -33.24 3.74 10.29
CA ALA A 426 -34.65 3.90 10.65
C ALA A 426 -35.48 2.61 10.45
N GLY A 427 -34.87 1.46 10.72
CA GLY A 427 -35.47 0.13 10.58
C GLY A 427 -35.62 -0.38 9.15
N ASP A 428 -35.14 0.34 8.13
CA ASP A 428 -35.16 -0.09 6.74
C ASP A 428 -33.89 -0.88 6.38
N GLY A 429 -33.98 -2.20 6.51
CA GLY A 429 -32.90 -3.11 6.17
C GLY A 429 -32.53 -3.12 4.69
N ASN A 430 -33.36 -2.59 3.77
CA ASN A 430 -32.98 -2.50 2.36
C ASN A 430 -31.74 -1.62 2.14
N LYS A 431 -31.50 -0.65 3.03
CA LYS A 431 -30.30 0.20 3.03
C LYS A 431 -29.01 -0.53 3.37
N LEU A 432 -29.11 -1.69 4.03
CA LEU A 432 -27.98 -2.52 4.43
C LEU A 432 -27.70 -3.67 3.45
N LYS A 433 -28.71 -4.10 2.70
CA LYS A 433 -28.62 -5.23 1.77
C LYS A 433 -27.76 -4.89 0.56
N GLU A 434 -27.02 -5.88 0.04
CA GLU A 434 -26.41 -5.76 -1.29
C GLU A 434 -27.46 -5.37 -2.36
N THR A 435 -26.99 -4.74 -3.43
CA THR A 435 -27.83 -4.43 -4.59
C THR A 435 -27.99 -5.65 -5.51
N GLY A 436 -29.13 -5.75 -6.20
CA GLY A 436 -29.37 -6.83 -7.16
C GLY A 436 -29.98 -8.08 -6.53
N THR A 437 -29.84 -9.22 -7.20
CA THR A 437 -30.53 -10.48 -6.84
C THR A 437 -29.59 -11.66 -6.68
N ASP A 438 -28.30 -11.43 -6.51
CA ASP A 438 -27.34 -12.54 -6.42
C ASP A 438 -27.58 -13.33 -5.12
N HIS A 439 -27.67 -12.62 -3.99
CA HIS A 439 -27.86 -13.17 -2.65
C HIS A 439 -29.16 -12.74 -1.96
N TRP A 440 -30.09 -12.15 -2.71
CA TRP A 440 -31.47 -11.84 -2.28
C TRP A 440 -32.50 -12.26 -3.33
N ASN A 441 -33.72 -12.58 -2.89
CA ASN A 441 -34.79 -12.99 -3.80
C ASN A 441 -35.31 -11.81 -4.62
N THR A 442 -35.24 -10.61 -4.06
CA THR A 442 -35.70 -9.37 -4.71
C THR A 442 -34.59 -8.32 -4.79
N ALA A 443 -34.62 -7.52 -5.86
CA ALA A 443 -33.66 -6.45 -6.13
C ALA A 443 -33.95 -5.15 -5.35
N ASN A 444 -34.41 -5.27 -4.10
CA ASN A 444 -34.82 -4.12 -3.28
C ASN A 444 -33.66 -3.54 -2.45
N GLY A 445 -32.54 -4.25 -2.33
CA GLY A 445 -31.37 -3.76 -1.60
C GLY A 445 -30.73 -2.57 -2.31
N THR A 446 -30.41 -1.52 -1.56
CA THR A 446 -29.79 -0.30 -2.09
C THR A 446 -28.33 -0.16 -1.68
N ASN A 447 -27.90 -0.88 -0.63
CA ASN A 447 -26.57 -0.82 -0.04
C ASN A 447 -26.08 0.62 0.25
N GLU A 448 -27.00 1.55 0.55
CA GLU A 448 -26.69 2.96 0.80
C GLU A 448 -25.65 3.16 1.91
N THR A 449 -25.55 2.23 2.86
CA THR A 449 -24.59 2.29 3.96
C THR A 449 -23.25 1.63 3.66
N GLY A 450 -23.14 0.84 2.59
CA GLY A 450 -21.98 -0.01 2.29
C GLY A 450 -21.86 -1.28 3.15
N PHE A 451 -22.82 -1.57 4.04
CA PHE A 451 -22.80 -2.75 4.91
C PHE A 451 -22.78 -4.09 4.16
N THR A 452 -23.44 -4.14 2.99
CA THR A 452 -23.46 -5.26 2.05
C THR A 452 -23.92 -6.58 2.70
N ALA A 453 -25.11 -6.57 3.32
CA ALA A 453 -25.70 -7.77 3.90
C ALA A 453 -26.10 -8.79 2.82
N PHE A 454 -25.81 -10.06 3.07
CA PHE A 454 -26.25 -11.19 2.26
C PHE A 454 -27.42 -11.92 2.93
N GLY A 455 -28.31 -12.50 2.12
CA GLY A 455 -29.37 -13.40 2.59
C GLY A 455 -28.82 -14.78 2.96
N SER A 456 -27.89 -14.83 3.93
CA SER A 456 -27.15 -16.04 4.33
C SER A 456 -27.99 -17.11 5.00
N ALA A 457 -29.23 -16.78 5.36
CA ALA A 457 -30.15 -17.61 6.10
C ALA A 457 -29.51 -18.19 7.38
N HIS A 458 -30.13 -19.26 7.88
CA HIS A 458 -29.58 -20.09 8.93
C HIS A 458 -29.82 -21.56 8.58
N ILE A 459 -28.93 -22.44 9.03
CA ILE A 459 -28.95 -23.86 8.62
C ILE A 459 -30.20 -24.65 9.09
N TYR A 460 -31.07 -24.05 9.91
CA TYR A 460 -32.22 -24.69 10.55
C TYR A 460 -33.59 -24.39 9.92
N GLY A 461 -33.64 -24.00 8.64
CA GLY A 461 -34.91 -23.98 7.89
C GLY A 461 -35.26 -22.69 7.16
N ALA A 462 -34.44 -21.65 7.24
CA ALA A 462 -34.56 -20.49 6.36
C ALA A 462 -33.91 -20.82 5.01
N ALA A 463 -34.58 -20.48 3.90
CA ALA A 463 -33.97 -20.60 2.58
C ALA A 463 -32.94 -19.49 2.39
N LEU A 464 -31.80 -19.82 1.75
CA LEU A 464 -30.89 -18.80 1.24
C LEU A 464 -31.67 -17.74 0.47
N LYS A 465 -31.19 -16.50 0.53
CA LYS A 465 -31.77 -15.32 -0.11
C LYS A 465 -33.08 -14.81 0.51
N ALA A 466 -33.71 -15.53 1.44
CA ALA A 466 -34.96 -15.11 2.08
C ALA A 466 -34.73 -14.20 3.30
N GLU A 467 -33.64 -14.44 4.02
CA GLU A 467 -33.20 -13.63 5.15
C GLU A 467 -31.69 -13.76 5.33
N GLY A 468 -31.06 -12.77 5.96
CA GLY A 468 -29.75 -12.91 6.59
C GLY A 468 -29.94 -12.85 8.10
N THR A 469 -29.23 -13.71 8.83
CA THR A 469 -29.35 -13.81 10.29
C THR A 469 -27.95 -13.87 10.90
N TRP A 470 -27.70 -13.05 11.92
CA TRP A 470 -26.41 -12.95 12.59
C TRP A 470 -26.56 -13.03 14.09
N TRP A 471 -25.62 -13.71 14.75
CA TRP A 471 -25.52 -13.61 16.20
C TRP A 471 -25.13 -12.18 16.63
N ALA A 472 -25.66 -11.78 17.78
CA ALA A 472 -25.08 -10.74 18.61
C ALA A 472 -24.31 -11.39 19.76
N ALA A 473 -23.14 -10.85 20.11
CA ALA A 473 -22.36 -11.28 21.28
C ALA A 473 -22.98 -10.74 22.59
N THR A 474 -24.29 -10.95 22.75
CA THR A 474 -25.06 -10.53 23.92
C THR A 474 -25.97 -11.68 24.33
N GLU A 475 -25.89 -12.03 25.61
CA GLU A 475 -26.68 -13.11 26.19
C GLU A 475 -28.13 -12.64 26.37
N ASN A 476 -29.11 -13.47 25.99
CA ASN A 476 -30.51 -13.24 26.34
C ASN A 476 -30.84 -13.85 27.71
N ASP A 477 -30.41 -15.10 27.90
CA ASP A 477 -30.56 -15.87 29.13
C ASP A 477 -29.56 -17.04 29.17
N ALA A 478 -29.69 -17.92 30.17
CA ALA A 478 -28.77 -19.04 30.38
C ALA A 478 -28.64 -19.98 29.15
N ILE A 479 -29.71 -20.17 28.37
CA ILE A 479 -29.75 -21.10 27.23
C ILE A 479 -29.76 -20.40 25.86
N ASN A 480 -30.15 -19.12 25.79
CA ASN A 480 -30.30 -18.39 24.54
C ASN A 480 -29.33 -17.20 24.38
N GLY A 481 -28.80 -17.03 23.17
CA GLY A 481 -28.11 -15.83 22.72
C GLY A 481 -29.02 -14.93 21.90
N LEU A 482 -28.71 -13.62 21.83
CA LEU A 482 -29.44 -12.68 20.98
C LEU A 482 -28.94 -12.73 19.54
N ARG A 483 -29.85 -12.49 18.59
CA ARG A 483 -29.55 -12.42 17.17
C ARG A 483 -30.36 -11.34 16.47
N TRP A 484 -29.87 -10.94 15.30
CA TRP A 484 -30.54 -9.98 14.42
C TRP A 484 -30.71 -10.57 13.03
N SER A 485 -31.83 -10.23 12.40
CA SER A 485 -32.17 -10.68 11.05
C SER A 485 -32.60 -9.54 10.16
N ILE A 486 -32.25 -9.64 8.89
CA ILE A 486 -32.73 -8.78 7.81
C ILE A 486 -33.46 -9.68 6.81
N PHE A 487 -34.75 -9.41 6.59
CA PHE A 487 -35.57 -10.19 5.67
C PHE A 487 -35.51 -9.64 4.25
N ASP A 488 -35.90 -10.46 3.27
CA ASP A 488 -35.92 -10.05 1.86
C ASP A 488 -36.79 -8.81 1.60
N ASN A 489 -37.86 -8.60 2.38
CA ASN A 489 -38.70 -7.40 2.30
C ASN A 489 -38.09 -6.14 2.96
N GLY A 490 -36.88 -6.23 3.51
CA GLY A 490 -36.18 -5.16 4.21
C GLY A 490 -36.52 -5.03 5.69
N GLY A 491 -37.45 -5.84 6.22
CA GLY A 491 -37.74 -5.86 7.65
C GLY A 491 -36.51 -6.29 8.44
N MET A 492 -36.23 -5.60 9.54
CA MET A 492 -35.22 -6.01 10.52
C MET A 492 -35.91 -6.54 11.77
N TRP A 493 -35.35 -7.59 12.37
CA TRP A 493 -35.92 -8.20 13.57
C TRP A 493 -34.85 -8.69 14.54
N ARG A 494 -35.10 -8.42 15.82
CA ARG A 494 -34.30 -8.90 16.96
C ARG A 494 -34.97 -10.12 17.57
N GLY A 495 -34.21 -11.19 17.75
CA GLY A 495 -34.69 -12.45 18.32
C GLY A 495 -33.67 -13.06 19.28
N ALA A 496 -34.01 -14.23 19.81
CA ALA A 496 -33.12 -15.06 20.62
C ALA A 496 -33.22 -16.52 20.19
N ASN A 497 -32.10 -17.23 20.23
CA ASN A 497 -32.02 -18.63 19.83
C ASN A 497 -31.09 -19.41 20.76
N ASP A 498 -31.29 -20.74 20.79
CA ASP A 498 -30.45 -21.65 21.58
C ASP A 498 -28.97 -21.49 21.22
N LYS A 499 -28.11 -21.37 22.23
CA LYS A 499 -26.66 -21.12 22.05
C LYS A 499 -25.92 -22.22 21.28
N ASN A 500 -26.52 -23.42 21.15
CA ASN A 500 -25.98 -24.52 20.35
C ASN A 500 -26.30 -24.39 18.86
N MET A 501 -27.10 -23.40 18.45
CA MET A 501 -27.34 -23.11 17.04
C MET A 501 -26.16 -22.36 16.42
N PHE A 502 -26.02 -22.50 15.10
CA PHE A 502 -24.98 -21.88 14.31
C PHE A 502 -25.55 -20.76 13.44
N PHE A 503 -25.01 -19.55 13.60
CA PHE A 503 -25.30 -18.41 12.74
C PHE A 503 -24.02 -17.67 12.36
N PRO A 504 -24.00 -16.98 11.20
CA PRO A 504 -22.95 -16.04 10.85
C PRO A 504 -22.77 -14.93 11.88
N VAL A 505 -21.64 -14.23 11.81
CA VAL A 505 -21.32 -13.07 12.65
C VAL A 505 -20.74 -11.93 11.84
N ARG A 506 -20.99 -10.70 12.31
CA ARG A 506 -20.36 -9.47 11.84
C ARG A 506 -19.50 -8.89 12.95
N LEU A 507 -18.33 -8.37 12.59
CA LEU A 507 -17.41 -7.78 13.56
C LEU A 507 -17.50 -6.25 13.52
N VAL A 508 -17.29 -5.66 14.69
CA VAL A 508 -17.20 -4.22 14.91
C VAL A 508 -15.84 -3.91 15.51
N LYS A 509 -15.23 -2.80 15.08
CA LYS A 509 -13.93 -2.37 15.61
C LYS A 509 -14.08 -1.86 17.04
N ASN A 510 -13.14 -2.21 17.91
CA ASN A 510 -13.08 -1.70 19.28
C ASN A 510 -12.91 -0.18 19.28
N LYS A 511 -13.51 0.49 20.27
CA LYS A 511 -13.44 1.95 20.48
C LYS A 511 -12.19 2.38 21.22
#